data_AF-A0A954FBJ5-F1
#
_entry.id   AF-A0A954FBJ5-F1
#
_cell.length_a   1.000
_cell.length_b   1.000
_cell.length_c   1.000
_cell.angle_alpha   90.00
_cell.angle_beta   90.00
_cell.angle_gamma   90.00
#
_symmetry.space_group_name_H-M   'P 1'
#
loop_
_entity.id
_entity.type
_entity.pdbx_description
1 polymer ?
#
loop_
_entity_poly.entity_id
_entity_poly.type
_entity_poly.pdbx_seq_one_letter_code
_entity_poly.pdbx_strand_id
1 'polypeptide(L)'
;MSNCRNRRFTSKAGNGGRSGSVLLEFILAFPIILIITLAVIQFGFFALLQQTVTIATIEGSRKAAQVGSTTNSVGNLIQQYVALNSLNLVVTSPATSGAGNVLVTIETGPAPVTTVTIGNSDIPCTPVGPDPGTGEVKVTVCTNLTDTNGTSPIPNLLSSFGFTLSGKQLEISAMTGLE
;
A
#
# COMPACT_ATOMS: atom_id res chain seq x y z
N MET A 1 28.04 85.23 22.31
CA MET A 1 26.71 84.60 22.13
C MET A 1 26.56 84.23 20.67
N SER A 2 25.92 83.08 20.42
CA SER A 2 25.27 82.74 19.13
C SER A 2 26.19 82.27 17.99
N ASN A 3 26.28 80.96 17.78
CA ASN A 3 25.42 80.25 16.81
C ASN A 3 26.18 79.08 16.16
N CYS A 4 25.89 77.86 16.63
CA CYS A 4 26.31 76.62 15.98
C CYS A 4 25.29 75.55 16.34
N ARG A 5 24.35 75.27 15.43
CA ARG A 5 23.64 73.98 15.43
C ARG A 5 23.26 73.56 14.02
N ASN A 6 24.24 72.95 13.39
CA ASN A 6 24.10 72.07 12.26
C ASN A 6 23.36 70.79 12.71
N ARG A 7 22.10 70.60 12.29
CA ARG A 7 21.44 69.28 12.35
C ARG A 7 21.20 68.82 10.92
N ARG A 8 22.13 68.01 10.42
CA ARG A 8 21.95 67.23 9.21
C ARG A 8 20.75 66.30 9.41
N PHE A 9 19.76 66.44 8.54
CA PHE A 9 18.86 65.36 8.20
C PHE A 9 19.68 64.23 7.60
N THR A 10 19.82 63.13 8.33
CA THR A 10 20.15 61.83 7.73
C THR A 10 18.88 61.01 7.74
N SER A 11 18.11 61.14 6.67
CA SER A 11 17.11 60.16 6.25
C SER A 11 17.81 58.81 6.15
N LYS A 12 17.44 57.86 7.02
CA LYS A 12 17.82 56.47 6.87
C LYS A 12 16.74 55.81 6.00
N ALA A 13 16.84 56.04 4.69
CA ALA A 13 16.12 55.27 3.70
C ALA A 13 16.83 53.93 3.48
N GLY A 14 16.05 52.85 3.47
CA GLY A 14 16.43 51.56 2.89
C GLY A 14 17.01 50.51 3.85
N ASN A 15 16.19 49.52 4.20
CA ASN A 15 16.42 48.10 3.83
C ASN A 15 15.27 47.19 4.31
N GLY A 16 14.01 47.53 3.97
CA GLY A 16 12.83 46.77 4.44
C GLY A 16 12.21 45.79 3.44
N GLY A 17 12.73 45.71 2.20
CA GLY A 17 12.02 45.05 1.08
C GLY A 17 12.40 43.60 0.78
N ARG A 18 13.44 43.03 1.41
CA ARG A 18 13.96 41.70 1.03
C ARG A 18 13.35 40.55 1.84
N SER A 19 12.88 40.82 3.06
CA SER A 19 12.29 39.78 3.91
C SER A 19 10.87 39.37 3.52
N GLY A 20 10.09 40.27 2.90
CA GLY A 20 8.71 39.98 2.48
C GLY A 20 8.62 39.00 1.30
N SER A 21 9.55 39.11 0.34
CA SER A 21 9.61 38.22 -0.82
C SER A 21 9.91 36.78 -0.44
N VAL A 22 10.83 36.57 0.52
CA VAL A 22 11.20 35.23 1.00
C VAL A 22 10.03 34.54 1.71
N LEU A 23 9.24 35.30 2.46
CA LEU A 23 8.06 34.76 3.15
C LEU A 23 6.97 34.33 2.16
N LEU A 24 6.77 35.10 1.09
CA LEU A 24 5.77 34.80 0.06
C LEU A 24 6.18 33.57 -0.77
N GLU A 25 7.47 33.46 -1.10
CA GLU A 25 8.02 32.26 -1.74
C GLU A 25 7.87 31.02 -0.85
N PHE A 26 8.13 31.14 0.46
CA PHE A 26 7.96 30.03 1.40
C PHE A 26 6.49 29.61 1.54
N ILE A 27 5.54 30.55 1.60
CA ILE A 27 4.10 30.25 1.70
C ILE A 27 3.60 29.49 0.46
N LEU A 28 4.13 29.79 -0.72
CA LEU A 28 3.77 29.10 -1.96
C LEU A 28 4.47 27.74 -2.10
N ALA A 29 5.75 27.65 -1.73
CA ALA A 29 6.54 26.43 -1.86
C ALA A 29 6.21 25.36 -0.80
N PHE A 30 5.93 25.79 0.44
CA PHE A 30 5.64 24.90 1.57
C PHE A 30 4.53 23.86 1.32
N PRO A 31 3.32 24.21 0.84
CA PRO A 31 2.27 23.23 0.61
C PRO A 31 2.66 22.20 -0.46
N ILE A 32 3.40 22.61 -1.49
CA ILE A 32 3.86 21.72 -2.57
C ILE A 32 4.87 20.70 -2.00
N ILE A 33 5.87 21.17 -1.25
CA ILE A 33 6.88 20.30 -0.63
C ILE A 33 6.22 19.35 0.37
N LEU A 34 5.25 19.82 1.14
CA LEU A 34 4.51 19.01 2.10
C LEU A 34 3.72 17.89 1.40
N ILE A 35 2.98 18.19 0.32
CA ILE A 35 2.25 17.19 -0.46
C ILE A 35 3.20 16.15 -1.06
N ILE A 36 4.32 16.59 -1.65
CA ILE A 36 5.33 15.68 -2.23
C ILE A 36 5.91 14.77 -1.15
N THR A 37 6.23 15.31 0.04
CA THR A 37 6.80 14.53 1.14
C THR A 37 5.80 13.48 1.64
N LEU A 38 4.53 13.85 1.84
CA LEU A 38 3.48 12.91 2.22
C LEU A 38 3.26 11.84 1.15
N ALA A 39 3.32 12.20 -0.13
CA ALA A 39 3.22 11.26 -1.23
C ALA A 39 4.37 10.25 -1.23
N VAL A 40 5.62 10.70 -1.05
CA VAL A 40 6.78 9.80 -0.97
C VAL A 40 6.62 8.80 0.18
N ILE A 41 6.13 9.24 1.34
CA ILE A 41 5.88 8.35 2.48
C ILE A 41 4.79 7.33 2.15
N GLN A 42 3.63 7.78 1.66
CA GLN A 42 2.48 6.92 1.36
C GLN A 42 2.79 5.88 0.28
N PHE A 43 3.42 6.30 -0.83
CA PHE A 43 3.81 5.38 -1.90
C PHE A 43 5.02 4.51 -1.53
N GLY A 44 5.87 4.96 -0.61
CA GLY A 44 6.94 4.14 -0.04
C GLY A 44 6.38 2.91 0.69
N PHE A 45 5.37 3.09 1.54
CA PHE A 45 4.67 1.96 2.18
C PHE A 45 3.96 1.07 1.16
N PHE A 46 3.33 1.65 0.14
CA PHE A 46 2.71 0.87 -0.94
C PHE A 46 3.72 -0.04 -1.66
N ALA A 47 4.91 0.46 -1.99
CA ALA A 47 5.94 -0.32 -2.66
C ALA A 47 6.43 -1.51 -1.80
N LEU A 48 6.61 -1.30 -0.49
CA LEU A 48 7.00 -2.37 0.45
C LEU A 48 5.92 -3.45 0.56
N LEU A 49 4.65 -3.02 0.63
CA LEU A 49 3.52 -3.94 0.65
C LEU A 49 3.45 -4.77 -0.63
N GLN A 50 3.57 -4.11 -1.79
CA GLN A 50 3.53 -4.79 -3.09
C GLN A 50 4.63 -5.86 -3.19
N GLN A 51 5.87 -5.53 -2.83
CA GLN A 51 6.98 -6.49 -2.84
C GLN A 51 6.70 -7.70 -1.94
N THR A 52 6.20 -7.46 -0.73
CA THR A 52 5.95 -8.54 0.22
C THR A 52 4.82 -9.45 -0.23
N VAL A 53 3.72 -8.88 -0.74
CA VAL A 53 2.60 -9.65 -1.28
C VAL A 53 3.05 -10.43 -2.52
N THR A 54 3.85 -9.84 -3.42
CA THR A 54 4.38 -10.56 -4.58
C THR A 54 5.19 -11.79 -4.18
N ILE A 55 6.11 -11.64 -3.23
CA ILE A 55 6.91 -12.76 -2.72
C ILE A 55 6.01 -13.82 -2.06
N ALA A 56 5.04 -13.38 -1.24
CA ALA A 56 4.09 -14.28 -0.59
C ALA A 56 3.28 -15.09 -1.60
N THR A 57 2.81 -14.46 -2.67
CA THR A 57 2.03 -15.12 -3.73
C THR A 57 2.89 -16.13 -4.49
N ILE A 58 4.13 -15.78 -4.85
CA ILE A 58 5.04 -16.68 -5.58
C ILE A 58 5.43 -17.90 -4.73
N GLU A 59 5.80 -17.69 -3.48
CA GLU A 59 6.12 -18.81 -2.58
C GLU A 59 4.86 -19.61 -2.21
N GLY A 60 3.71 -18.94 -2.13
CA GLY A 60 2.40 -19.57 -1.98
C GLY A 60 2.06 -20.49 -3.15
N SER A 61 2.26 -20.04 -4.40
CA SER A 61 2.01 -20.86 -5.60
C SER A 61 2.97 -22.03 -5.69
N ARG A 62 4.26 -21.82 -5.40
CA ARG A 62 5.25 -22.90 -5.34
C ARG A 62 4.91 -23.92 -4.26
N LYS A 63 4.44 -23.47 -3.08
CA LYS A 63 4.00 -24.38 -2.01
C LYS A 63 2.73 -25.12 -2.38
N ALA A 64 1.79 -24.48 -3.05
CA ALA A 64 0.55 -25.09 -3.50
C ALA A 64 0.80 -26.13 -4.61
N ALA A 65 1.87 -25.96 -5.39
CA ALA A 65 2.25 -26.87 -6.46
C ALA A 65 2.84 -28.21 -5.98
N GLN A 66 3.30 -28.29 -4.73
CA GLN A 66 3.93 -29.51 -4.19
C GLN A 66 2.92 -30.64 -3.98
N VAL A 67 3.28 -31.88 -4.35
CA VAL A 67 2.48 -33.07 -4.01
C VAL A 67 2.22 -33.16 -2.51
N GLY A 68 0.95 -33.31 -2.13
CA GLY A 68 0.53 -33.45 -0.72
C GLY A 68 0.45 -32.12 0.05
N SER A 69 0.62 -30.98 -0.63
CA SER A 69 0.37 -29.67 -0.03
C SER A 69 -1.09 -29.54 0.40
N THR A 70 -1.31 -28.96 1.58
CA THR A 70 -2.65 -28.67 2.10
C THR A 70 -2.90 -27.18 2.04
N THR A 71 -4.17 -26.79 1.89
CA THR A 71 -4.62 -25.39 1.97
C THR A 71 -4.08 -24.68 3.21
N ASN A 72 -4.05 -25.37 4.36
CA ASN A 72 -3.51 -24.82 5.61
C ASN A 72 -2.01 -24.57 5.53
N SER A 73 -1.24 -25.46 4.87
CA SER A 73 0.21 -25.26 4.72
C SER A 73 0.55 -24.07 3.82
N VAL A 74 -0.24 -23.85 2.76
CA VAL A 74 -0.12 -22.68 1.88
C VAL A 74 -0.51 -21.41 2.64
N GLY A 75 -1.64 -21.42 3.34
CA GLY A 75 -2.12 -20.31 4.16
C GLY A 75 -1.12 -19.91 5.25
N ASN A 76 -0.55 -20.87 5.98
CA ASN A 76 0.46 -20.63 7.01
C ASN A 76 1.76 -20.03 6.45
N LEU A 77 2.14 -20.41 5.23
CA LEU A 77 3.31 -19.83 4.56
C LEU A 77 3.04 -18.38 4.15
N ILE A 78 1.90 -18.13 3.51
CA ILE A 78 1.49 -16.77 3.09
C ILE A 78 1.35 -15.88 4.33
N GLN A 79 0.77 -16.39 5.42
CA GLN A 79 0.62 -15.64 6.67
C GLN A 79 1.96 -15.12 7.20
N GLN A 80 3.03 -15.91 7.13
CA GLN A 80 4.37 -15.49 7.59
C GLN A 80 4.90 -14.28 6.82
N TYR A 81 4.64 -14.21 5.51
CA TYR A 81 5.07 -13.08 4.69
C TYR A 81 4.19 -11.85 4.92
N VAL A 82 2.86 -12.01 4.88
CA VAL A 82 1.95 -10.85 5.00
C VAL A 82 1.99 -10.23 6.40
N ALA A 83 2.25 -11.03 7.45
CA ALA A 83 2.40 -10.53 8.83
C ALA A 83 3.51 -9.47 8.98
N LEU A 84 4.50 -9.44 8.09
CA LEU A 84 5.56 -8.42 8.09
C LEU A 84 5.04 -7.00 7.84
N ASN A 85 3.90 -6.85 7.16
CA ASN A 85 3.28 -5.56 6.87
C ASN A 85 2.03 -5.30 7.72
N SER A 86 1.97 -5.88 8.93
CA SER A 86 0.80 -5.77 9.83
C SER A 86 -0.50 -6.28 9.20
N LEU A 87 -0.42 -7.15 8.20
CA LEU A 87 -1.57 -7.85 7.65
C LEU A 87 -1.81 -9.15 8.41
N ASN A 88 -3.07 -9.46 8.66
CA ASN A 88 -3.45 -10.71 9.32
C ASN A 88 -4.24 -11.59 8.34
N LEU A 89 -3.69 -12.76 8.02
CA LEU A 89 -4.40 -13.83 7.33
C LEU A 89 -4.86 -14.85 8.36
N VAL A 90 -6.17 -15.07 8.46
CA VAL A 90 -6.72 -16.15 9.27
C VAL A 90 -6.81 -17.40 8.40
N VAL A 91 -6.07 -18.45 8.76
CA VAL A 91 -5.98 -19.69 7.98
C VAL A 91 -7.20 -20.57 8.25
N THR A 92 -8.33 -20.16 7.68
CA THR A 92 -9.61 -20.87 7.68
C THR A 92 -10.07 -21.06 6.25
N SER A 93 -10.39 -22.30 5.89
CA SER A 93 -10.89 -22.69 4.57
C SER A 93 -12.24 -23.41 4.74
N PRO A 94 -13.32 -22.97 4.06
CA PRO A 94 -13.38 -21.81 3.16
C PRO A 94 -13.24 -20.47 3.91
N ALA A 95 -12.95 -19.39 3.16
CA ALA A 95 -12.86 -18.05 3.70
C ALA A 95 -14.14 -17.65 4.49
N THR A 96 -13.96 -16.93 5.59
CA THR A 96 -15.04 -16.53 6.50
C THR A 96 -15.13 -15.01 6.56
N SER A 97 -16.34 -14.46 6.68
CA SER A 97 -16.56 -13.02 6.81
C SER A 97 -15.88 -12.49 8.07
N GLY A 98 -15.20 -11.34 7.96
CA GLY A 98 -14.44 -10.71 9.04
C GLY A 98 -13.14 -11.43 9.45
N ALA A 99 -12.71 -12.47 8.74
CA ALA A 99 -11.54 -13.28 9.12
C ALA A 99 -10.21 -12.64 8.65
N GLY A 100 -9.77 -11.61 9.37
CA GLY A 100 -8.52 -10.89 9.08
C GLY A 100 -8.63 -9.90 7.92
N ASN A 101 -7.50 -9.52 7.34
CA ASN A 101 -7.38 -8.41 6.38
C ASN A 101 -6.84 -8.87 5.02
N VAL A 102 -6.79 -10.18 4.79
CA VAL A 102 -6.25 -10.80 3.58
C VAL A 102 -7.19 -11.92 3.15
N LEU A 103 -7.39 -12.01 1.83
CA LEU A 103 -8.03 -13.14 1.16
C LEU A 103 -7.01 -13.79 0.24
N VAL A 104 -6.94 -15.11 0.29
CA VAL A 104 -6.14 -15.92 -0.64
C VAL A 104 -7.07 -16.82 -1.41
N THR A 105 -6.93 -16.82 -2.73
CA THR A 105 -7.67 -17.68 -3.64
C THR A 105 -6.68 -18.61 -4.34
N ILE A 106 -6.89 -19.91 -4.22
CA ILE A 106 -6.09 -20.96 -4.84
C ILE A 106 -6.96 -21.62 -5.90
N GLU A 107 -6.49 -21.60 -7.14
CA GLU A 107 -7.18 -22.17 -8.29
C GLU A 107 -6.32 -23.27 -8.89
N THR A 108 -6.88 -24.47 -8.99
CA THR A 108 -6.20 -25.63 -9.59
C THR A 108 -6.94 -26.09 -10.84
N GLY A 109 -6.20 -26.33 -11.92
CA GLY A 109 -6.73 -26.74 -13.22
C GLY A 109 -6.44 -28.21 -13.61
N PRO A 110 -6.99 -28.69 -14.75
CA PRO A 110 -7.69 -27.91 -15.76
C PRO A 110 -9.20 -27.78 -15.47
N ALA A 111 -9.95 -27.09 -16.34
CA ALA A 111 -11.38 -26.85 -16.17
C ALA A 111 -12.20 -28.15 -15.93
N PRO A 112 -13.17 -28.15 -14.99
CA PRO A 112 -13.58 -27.03 -14.15
C PRO A 112 -12.53 -26.68 -13.09
N VAL A 113 -12.17 -25.40 -13.02
CA VAL A 113 -11.19 -24.88 -12.07
C VAL A 113 -11.73 -25.12 -10.67
N THR A 114 -10.94 -25.80 -9.83
CA THR A 114 -11.28 -25.97 -8.43
C THR A 114 -10.71 -24.78 -7.67
N THR A 115 -11.59 -23.96 -7.10
CA THR A 115 -11.23 -22.76 -6.36
C THR A 115 -11.39 -22.99 -4.86
N VAL A 116 -10.33 -22.72 -4.10
CA VAL A 116 -10.31 -22.77 -2.64
C VAL A 116 -9.93 -21.40 -2.10
N THR A 117 -10.68 -20.88 -1.14
CA THR A 117 -10.43 -19.56 -0.54
C THR A 117 -10.02 -19.68 0.92
N ILE A 118 -9.13 -18.79 1.36
CA ILE A 118 -8.61 -18.71 2.73
C ILE A 118 -8.68 -17.26 3.20
N GLY A 119 -9.10 -17.03 4.45
CA GLY A 119 -9.08 -15.69 5.06
C GLY A 119 -10.42 -14.98 4.97
N ASN A 120 -10.40 -13.68 4.68
CA ASN A 120 -11.58 -12.84 4.76
C ASN A 120 -12.41 -12.85 3.45
N SER A 121 -13.62 -13.40 3.50
CA SER A 121 -14.51 -13.45 2.32
C SER A 121 -15.12 -12.10 1.91
N ASP A 122 -15.01 -11.06 2.74
CA ASP A 122 -15.57 -9.73 2.46
C ASP A 122 -14.70 -8.93 1.47
N ILE A 123 -13.46 -9.37 1.24
CA ILE A 123 -12.52 -8.73 0.33
C ILE A 123 -12.84 -9.19 -1.10
N PRO A 124 -13.15 -8.28 -2.04
CA PRO A 124 -13.31 -8.66 -3.44
C PRO A 124 -11.96 -9.15 -3.96
N CYS A 125 -11.95 -10.28 -4.65
CA CYS A 125 -10.73 -10.82 -5.23
C CYS A 125 -11.03 -11.34 -6.63
N THR A 126 -10.45 -10.69 -7.63
CA THR A 126 -10.52 -11.12 -9.03
C THR A 126 -9.15 -11.62 -9.47
N PRO A 127 -8.93 -12.95 -9.55
CA PRO A 127 -7.66 -13.51 -10.02
C PRO A 127 -7.25 -12.91 -11.37
N VAL A 128 -6.02 -12.41 -11.45
CA VAL A 128 -5.51 -11.79 -12.67
C VAL A 128 -4.83 -12.83 -13.56
N GLY A 129 -4.98 -12.68 -14.87
CA GLY A 129 -4.36 -13.57 -15.86
C GLY A 129 -5.22 -14.78 -16.25
N PRO A 130 -4.67 -15.68 -17.09
CA PRO A 130 -5.40 -16.84 -17.62
C PRO A 130 -5.75 -17.85 -16.52
N ASP A 131 -6.69 -18.73 -16.82
CA ASP A 131 -7.05 -19.85 -15.95
C ASP A 131 -5.96 -20.93 -15.92
N PRO A 132 -5.81 -21.66 -14.80
CA PRO A 132 -4.84 -22.73 -14.69
C PRO A 132 -5.10 -23.86 -15.71
N GLY A 133 -4.04 -24.23 -16.42
CA GLY A 133 -4.01 -25.38 -17.33
C GLY A 133 -3.89 -26.71 -16.60
N THR A 134 -3.55 -27.76 -17.35
CA THR A 134 -3.42 -29.10 -16.78
C THR A 134 -2.19 -29.18 -15.90
N GLY A 135 -2.41 -29.44 -14.61
CA GLY A 135 -1.32 -29.53 -13.65
C GLY A 135 -0.68 -28.18 -13.32
N GLU A 136 -1.46 -27.10 -13.37
CA GLU A 136 -1.03 -25.78 -12.91
C GLU A 136 -1.88 -25.33 -11.72
N VAL A 137 -1.25 -24.56 -10.83
CA VAL A 137 -1.90 -23.92 -9.70
C VAL A 137 -1.68 -22.42 -9.80
N LYS A 138 -2.77 -21.66 -9.69
CA LYS A 138 -2.76 -20.20 -9.61
C LYS A 138 -3.14 -19.79 -8.20
N VAL A 139 -2.27 -19.03 -7.54
CA VAL A 139 -2.54 -18.44 -6.23
C VAL A 139 -2.70 -16.95 -6.41
N THR A 140 -3.77 -16.39 -5.85
CA THR A 140 -4.03 -14.96 -5.83
C THR A 140 -4.14 -14.49 -4.39
N VAL A 141 -3.41 -13.44 -4.04
CA VAL A 141 -3.50 -12.77 -2.75
C VAL A 141 -4.13 -11.41 -2.94
N CYS A 142 -5.19 -11.15 -2.19
CA CYS A 142 -6.01 -9.95 -2.24
C CYS A 142 -6.07 -9.29 -0.85
N THR A 143 -5.86 -7.99 -0.80
CA THR A 143 -5.95 -7.22 0.45
C THR A 143 -6.36 -5.77 0.19
N ASN A 144 -7.12 -5.18 1.11
CA ASN A 144 -7.47 -3.77 1.05
C ASN A 144 -6.24 -2.91 1.39
N LEU A 145 -6.05 -1.80 0.65
CA LEU A 145 -4.94 -0.86 0.91
C LEU A 145 -5.16 -0.06 2.20
N THR A 146 -6.41 0.15 2.57
CA THR A 146 -6.82 0.84 3.79
C THR A 146 -8.02 0.13 4.40
N ASP A 147 -8.02 -0.04 5.71
CA ASP A 147 -9.21 -0.33 6.50
C ASP A 147 -10.20 0.85 6.49
N THR A 148 -11.42 0.61 6.97
CA THR A 148 -12.49 1.57 7.24
C THR A 148 -12.01 2.82 8.00
N ASN A 149 -10.97 2.66 8.83
CA ASN A 149 -10.36 3.75 9.60
C ASN A 149 -9.24 4.52 8.85
N GLY A 150 -8.84 4.07 7.65
CA GLY A 150 -7.80 4.71 6.83
C GLY A 150 -6.37 4.48 7.30
N THR A 151 -6.15 3.53 8.21
CA THR A 151 -4.91 3.44 9.02
C THR A 151 -4.00 2.26 8.65
N SER A 152 -4.53 1.18 8.07
CA SER A 152 -3.76 -0.06 7.84
C SER A 152 -4.19 -0.74 6.54
N PRO A 153 -3.28 -1.36 5.76
CA PRO A 153 -1.82 -1.37 5.92
C PRO A 153 -1.11 -0.07 5.49
N ILE A 154 -1.74 0.75 4.66
CA ILE A 154 -1.16 2.01 4.17
C ILE A 154 -1.91 3.20 4.76
N PRO A 155 -1.22 4.21 5.32
CA PRO A 155 -1.90 5.39 5.83
C PRO A 155 -2.46 6.25 4.69
N ASN A 156 -3.69 6.74 4.85
CA ASN A 156 -4.35 7.60 3.86
C ASN A 156 -3.97 9.09 4.03
N LEU A 157 -2.67 9.39 3.99
CA LEU A 157 -2.10 10.71 4.30
C LEU A 157 -2.52 11.80 3.31
N LEU A 158 -2.70 11.44 2.04
CA LEU A 158 -3.09 12.37 0.98
C LEU A 158 -4.61 12.59 0.87
N SER A 159 -5.42 11.98 1.75
CA SER A 159 -6.88 12.09 1.71
C SER A 159 -7.37 13.54 1.86
N SER A 160 -6.68 14.35 2.68
CA SER A 160 -6.96 15.78 2.85
C SER A 160 -6.69 16.62 1.60
N PHE A 161 -5.89 16.09 0.66
CA PHE A 161 -5.57 16.71 -0.62
C PHE A 161 -6.39 16.12 -1.78
N GLY A 162 -7.39 15.30 -1.49
CA GLY A 162 -8.29 14.72 -2.49
C GLY A 162 -7.85 13.37 -3.06
N PHE A 163 -6.73 12.80 -2.60
CA PHE A 163 -6.27 11.48 -3.02
C PHE A 163 -6.58 10.44 -1.94
N THR A 164 -7.63 9.65 -2.14
CA THR A 164 -8.04 8.61 -1.18
C THR A 164 -7.71 7.20 -1.67
N LEU A 165 -7.09 6.41 -0.79
CA LEU A 165 -6.89 4.96 -0.98
C LEU A 165 -8.06 4.12 -0.43
N SER A 166 -9.09 4.77 0.12
CA SER A 166 -10.28 4.08 0.63
C SER A 166 -11.00 3.31 -0.48
N GLY A 167 -11.33 2.05 -0.20
CA GLY A 167 -11.94 1.13 -1.15
C GLY A 167 -11.03 0.73 -2.32
N LYS A 168 -9.71 0.91 -2.20
CA LYS A 168 -8.73 0.36 -3.15
C LYS A 168 -8.12 -0.91 -2.58
N GLN A 169 -7.78 -1.84 -3.47
CA GLN A 169 -7.22 -3.14 -3.11
C GLN A 169 -5.96 -3.43 -3.93
N LEU A 170 -5.13 -4.30 -3.37
CA LEU A 170 -3.98 -4.89 -4.03
C LEU A 170 -4.32 -6.35 -4.34
N GLU A 171 -4.16 -6.71 -5.61
CA GLU A 171 -4.36 -8.08 -6.10
C GLU A 171 -3.10 -8.53 -6.83
N ILE A 172 -2.55 -9.67 -6.43
CA ILE A 172 -1.38 -10.25 -7.08
C ILE A 172 -1.60 -11.74 -7.24
N SER A 173 -1.51 -12.20 -8.49
CA SER A 173 -1.59 -13.62 -8.84
C SER A 173 -0.22 -14.16 -9.28
N ALA A 174 0.08 -15.39 -8.88
CA ALA A 174 1.23 -16.16 -9.34
C ALA A 174 0.78 -17.55 -9.76
N MET A 175 1.42 -18.09 -10.80
CA MET A 175 1.09 -19.38 -11.39
C MET A 175 2.32 -20.29 -11.36
N THR A 176 2.12 -21.56 -11.05
CA THR A 176 3.22 -22.55 -10.98
C THR A 176 2.70 -23.92 -11.43
N GLY A 177 3.52 -24.65 -12.19
CA GLY A 177 3.23 -26.05 -12.56
C GLY A 177 3.41 -26.98 -11.37
N LEU A 178 2.62 -28.04 -11.28
CA LEU A 178 2.72 -29.08 -10.26
C LEU A 178 4.06 -29.82 -10.41
N GLU A 179 4.75 -30.00 -9.29
CA GLU A 179 6.00 -30.77 -9.16
C GLU A 179 5.78 -32.01 -8.31
#